data_AF-A0AAU3VCQ4-F1
#
_entry.id   AF-A0AAU3VCQ4-F1
#
_cell.length_a   1.000
_cell.length_b   1.000
_cell.length_c   1.000
_cell.angle_alpha   90.00
_cell.angle_beta   90.00
_cell.angle_gamma   90.00
#
_symmetry.space_group_name_H-M   'P 1'
#
loop_
_entity.id
_entity.type
_entity.pdbx_description
1 polymer ?
#
loop_
_entity_poly.entity_id
_entity_poly.type
_entity_poly.pdbx_seq_one_letter_code
_entity_poly.pdbx_strand_id
1 'polypeptide(L)'
;MSITVCLPGAAADLVDEAIADAMAPFEMDGTRDWELDIWDSWYITGGEAMSGGFNVLSGHERDPRLIRSRRWDRKSEGLPNDFGWCAGGPRELLDFSASHEEARRLAEAAWRRWHELAAELPPASPWFGTYDREQASADYRAQPLVKAFDAYVGTLPKERYRYWFLTFLDPVVDVGRTERETFVGQQVSSSLRTRNVLTLNGWWYEDGGPGIHGECNGPATCPRKPELPAEQERVDGYLRGLPGDTLLVNVKCHV
;
A
#
# COMPACT_ATOMS: atom_id res chain seq x y z
N MET A 1 0.15 -1.23 11.43
CA MET A 1 0.06 -0.52 10.12
C MET A 1 1.24 -0.94 9.21
N SER A 2 1.36 -0.51 7.95
CA SER A 2 2.50 -0.87 7.06
C SER A 2 3.19 0.39 6.56
N ILE A 3 4.53 0.41 6.51
CA ILE A 3 5.35 1.57 6.14
C ILE A 3 6.55 1.15 5.28
N THR A 4 6.94 1.98 4.31
CA THR A 4 8.25 1.85 3.66
C THR A 4 9.29 2.66 4.43
N VAL A 5 10.30 1.98 4.95
CA VAL A 5 11.48 2.59 5.57
C VAL A 5 12.54 2.80 4.49
N CYS A 6 12.99 4.05 4.33
CA CYS A 6 14.06 4.41 3.42
C CYS A 6 15.38 4.42 4.19
N LEU A 7 16.35 3.65 3.72
CA LEU A 7 17.66 3.50 4.35
C LEU A 7 18.78 3.82 3.34
N PRO A 8 19.93 4.34 3.80
CA PRO A 8 21.10 4.48 2.94
C PRO A 8 21.52 3.14 2.34
N GLY A 9 22.04 3.14 1.11
CA GLY A 9 22.49 1.91 0.43
C GLY A 9 23.55 1.12 1.21
N ALA A 10 24.36 1.82 2.03
CA ALA A 10 25.36 1.22 2.90
C ALA A 10 24.78 0.31 4.01
N ALA A 11 23.47 0.39 4.28
CA ALA A 11 22.80 -0.44 5.28
C ALA A 11 22.44 -1.85 4.77
N ALA A 12 22.83 -2.22 3.54
CA ALA A 12 22.40 -3.46 2.89
C ALA A 12 22.77 -4.73 3.67
N ASP A 13 23.89 -4.70 4.40
CA ASP A 13 24.37 -5.83 5.20
C ASP A 13 23.79 -5.85 6.62
N LEU A 14 23.19 -4.74 7.09
CA LEU A 14 22.71 -4.53 8.45
C LEU A 14 21.27 -4.01 8.47
N VAL A 15 20.42 -4.56 7.59
CA VAL A 15 19.06 -4.05 7.35
C VAL A 15 18.23 -4.00 8.63
N ASP A 16 18.24 -5.05 9.46
CA ASP A 16 17.42 -5.10 10.67
C ASP A 16 17.82 -4.03 11.69
N GLU A 17 19.12 -3.82 11.88
CA GLU A 17 19.68 -2.81 12.78
C GLU A 17 19.35 -1.40 12.28
N ALA A 18 19.53 -1.16 10.97
CA ALA A 18 19.21 0.12 10.36
C ALA A 18 17.71 0.45 10.40
N ILE A 19 16.82 -0.56 10.28
CA ILE A 19 15.38 -0.38 10.49
C ILE A 19 15.11 -0.03 11.96
N ALA A 20 15.70 -0.78 12.91
CA ALA A 20 15.53 -0.53 14.33
C ALA A 20 15.93 0.90 14.70
N ASP A 21 17.11 1.35 14.26
CA ASP A 21 17.62 2.70 14.51
C ASP A 21 16.71 3.78 13.91
N ALA A 22 16.25 3.59 12.67
CA ALA A 22 15.37 4.54 12.00
C ALA A 22 13.99 4.63 12.69
N MET A 23 13.46 3.50 13.17
CA MET A 23 12.13 3.39 13.78
C MET A 23 12.11 3.73 15.28
N ALA A 24 13.24 3.60 15.98
CA ALA A 24 13.37 3.81 17.43
C ALA A 24 12.74 5.11 17.95
N PRO A 25 12.79 6.26 17.25
CA PRO A 25 12.16 7.47 17.74
C PRO A 25 10.64 7.42 17.87
N PHE A 26 10.00 6.40 17.29
CA PHE A 26 8.55 6.21 17.20
C PHE A 26 8.05 4.97 17.97
N GLU A 27 8.90 4.38 18.80
CA GLU A 27 8.55 3.23 19.65
C GLU A 27 7.55 3.64 20.73
N MET A 28 6.54 2.80 20.96
CA MET A 28 5.57 2.92 22.06
C MET A 28 6.24 2.51 23.38
N ASP A 29 7.02 3.42 23.94
CA ASP A 29 7.67 3.24 25.24
C ASP A 29 7.08 4.15 26.33
N GLY A 30 6.17 5.06 25.96
CA GLY A 30 5.52 6.00 26.87
C GLY A 30 6.46 7.06 27.43
N THR A 31 7.66 7.23 26.85
CA THR A 31 8.65 8.22 27.29
C THR A 31 8.50 9.55 26.56
N ARG A 32 7.77 9.58 25.45
CA ARG A 32 7.56 10.75 24.59
C ARG A 32 6.07 11.11 24.48
N ASP A 33 5.76 12.12 23.69
CA ASP A 33 4.37 12.50 23.42
C ASP A 33 3.66 11.36 22.66
N TRP A 34 2.36 11.18 22.91
CA TRP A 34 1.57 10.07 22.37
C TRP A 34 1.51 10.07 20.83
N GLU A 35 1.80 11.20 20.19
CA GLU A 35 1.91 11.34 18.74
C GLU A 35 3.14 10.60 18.16
N LEU A 36 4.13 10.24 18.99
CA LEU A 36 5.32 9.47 18.61
C LEU A 36 5.23 8.00 19.02
N ASP A 37 4.32 7.63 19.91
CA ASP A 37 4.07 6.25 20.33
C ASP A 37 3.28 5.51 19.22
N ILE A 38 3.97 5.07 18.16
CA ILE A 38 3.33 4.55 16.93
C ILE A 38 3.35 3.01 16.85
N TRP A 39 4.38 2.34 17.39
CA TRP A 39 4.51 0.88 17.29
C TRP A 39 5.10 0.24 18.55
N ASP A 40 4.71 -1.00 18.88
CA ASP A 40 5.30 -1.81 19.98
C ASP A 40 6.17 -2.97 19.48
N SER A 41 6.01 -3.35 18.22
CA SER A 41 6.82 -4.36 17.53
C SER A 41 6.68 -4.22 16.01
N TRP A 42 7.63 -4.77 15.26
CA TRP A 42 7.62 -4.72 13.80
C TRP A 42 8.27 -5.95 13.16
N TYR A 43 7.97 -6.18 11.87
CA TYR A 43 8.63 -7.20 11.06
C TYR A 43 8.63 -6.84 9.56
N ILE A 44 9.60 -7.35 8.80
CA ILE A 44 9.74 -7.11 7.35
C ILE A 44 8.68 -7.93 6.59
N THR A 45 7.90 -7.29 5.72
CA THR A 45 6.83 -7.96 4.96
C THR A 45 6.75 -7.47 3.51
N GLY A 46 5.99 -8.16 2.65
CA GLY A 46 5.69 -7.68 1.30
C GLY A 46 6.23 -8.50 0.14
N GLY A 47 6.87 -9.63 0.43
CA GLY A 47 7.44 -10.57 -0.52
C GLY A 47 6.42 -11.50 -1.17
N GLU A 48 5.14 -11.31 -0.89
CA GLU A 48 4.03 -12.06 -1.49
C GLU A 48 3.12 -11.09 -2.23
N ALA A 49 2.46 -11.54 -3.29
CA ALA A 49 1.65 -10.67 -4.15
C ALA A 49 0.57 -9.86 -3.39
N MET A 50 0.11 -10.39 -2.27
CA MET A 50 -0.96 -9.82 -1.46
C MET A 50 -0.46 -9.16 -0.16
N SER A 51 0.83 -9.26 0.17
CA SER A 51 1.37 -8.77 1.46
C SER A 51 1.86 -7.31 1.43
N GLY A 52 1.76 -6.64 0.29
CA GLY A 52 1.95 -5.20 0.18
C GLY A 52 3.40 -4.72 0.07
N GLY A 53 4.32 -5.54 -0.46
CA GLY A 53 5.67 -5.09 -0.80
C GLY A 53 5.79 -4.59 -2.23
N PHE A 54 6.95 -4.76 -2.82
CA PHE A 54 7.31 -4.15 -4.10
C PHE A 54 7.27 -5.15 -5.24
N ASN A 55 6.85 -4.67 -6.41
CA ASN A 55 7.09 -5.38 -7.66
C ASN A 55 8.60 -5.27 -7.97
N VAL A 56 9.20 -6.36 -8.44
CA VAL A 56 10.59 -6.38 -8.89
C VAL A 56 10.65 -5.96 -10.36
N LEU A 57 11.68 -5.19 -10.72
CA LEU A 57 11.96 -4.83 -12.11
C LEU A 57 12.24 -6.10 -12.94
N SER A 58 11.62 -6.19 -14.13
CA SER A 58 11.74 -7.39 -14.96
C SER A 58 13.20 -7.72 -15.27
N GLY A 59 13.59 -8.99 -15.09
CA GLY A 59 14.96 -9.47 -15.24
C GLY A 59 15.79 -9.45 -13.95
N HIS A 60 15.29 -8.83 -12.87
CA HIS A 60 15.95 -8.75 -11.57
C HIS A 60 15.31 -9.64 -10.49
N GLU A 61 14.35 -10.50 -10.83
CA GLU A 61 13.56 -11.31 -9.89
C GLU A 61 14.39 -12.25 -9.01
N ARG A 62 15.66 -12.47 -9.37
CA ARG A 62 16.62 -13.31 -8.65
C ARG A 62 17.83 -12.54 -8.12
N ASP A 63 17.82 -11.21 -8.17
CA ASP A 63 18.93 -10.39 -7.66
C ASP A 63 19.08 -10.63 -6.14
N PRO A 64 20.27 -10.99 -5.65
CA PRO A 64 20.49 -11.32 -4.23
C PRO A 64 20.32 -10.11 -3.30
N ARG A 65 20.31 -8.88 -3.83
CA ARG A 65 20.09 -7.65 -3.05
C ARG A 65 18.61 -7.43 -2.71
N LEU A 66 17.69 -8.23 -3.25
CA LEU A 66 16.27 -8.18 -2.89
C LEU A 66 16.04 -8.70 -1.48
N ILE A 67 15.32 -7.91 -0.69
CA ILE A 67 14.95 -8.23 0.68
C ILE A 67 13.73 -9.14 0.68
N ARG A 68 13.80 -10.18 1.51
CA ARG A 68 12.77 -11.19 1.67
C ARG A 68 11.83 -10.83 2.80
N SER A 69 10.59 -11.30 2.70
CA SER A 69 9.69 -11.25 3.86
C SER A 69 10.21 -12.11 5.00
N ARG A 70 9.98 -11.63 6.22
CA ARG A 70 10.23 -12.36 7.45
C ARG A 70 9.00 -12.11 8.32
N ARG A 71 8.07 -13.07 8.34
CA ARG A 71 6.88 -12.91 9.19
C ARG A 71 7.32 -13.00 10.65
N TRP A 72 6.43 -12.56 11.55
CA TRP A 72 6.61 -12.64 13.00
C TRP A 72 6.98 -14.06 13.50
N ASP A 73 6.62 -15.12 12.78
CA ASP A 73 7.03 -16.47 13.13
C ASP A 73 8.41 -16.82 12.54
N ARG A 74 9.34 -17.23 13.41
CA ARG A 74 10.69 -17.68 13.03
C ARG A 74 10.70 -18.85 12.02
N LYS A 75 9.57 -19.55 11.85
CA LYS A 75 9.38 -20.61 10.85
C LYS A 75 9.20 -20.10 9.42
N SER A 76 8.86 -18.81 9.25
CA SER A 76 8.79 -18.16 7.94
C SER A 76 10.13 -17.63 7.46
N GLU A 77 11.16 -17.60 8.31
CA GLU A 77 12.53 -17.27 7.93
C GLU A 77 13.00 -18.28 6.87
N GLY A 78 13.05 -17.85 5.61
CA GLY A 78 13.54 -18.66 4.49
C GLY A 78 12.50 -19.05 3.45
N LEU A 79 11.22 -18.68 3.60
CA LEU A 79 10.29 -18.80 2.49
C LEU A 79 10.72 -17.85 1.35
N PRO A 80 10.77 -18.33 0.09
CA PRO A 80 11.07 -17.46 -1.04
C PRO A 80 9.95 -16.44 -1.19
N ASN A 81 10.28 -15.26 -1.70
CA ASN A 81 9.25 -14.34 -2.18
C ASN A 81 8.52 -14.99 -3.37
N ASP A 82 7.26 -14.59 -3.59
CA ASP A 82 6.57 -14.85 -4.85
C ASP A 82 7.39 -14.30 -6.02
N PHE A 83 7.37 -15.00 -7.15
CA PHE A 83 8.16 -14.59 -8.31
C PHE A 83 7.70 -13.19 -8.79
N GLY A 84 8.64 -12.25 -8.88
CA GLY A 84 8.36 -10.84 -9.21
C GLY A 84 8.05 -9.95 -8.00
N TRP A 85 8.23 -10.44 -6.77
CA TRP A 85 7.90 -9.73 -5.54
C TRP A 85 9.06 -9.68 -4.54
N CYS A 86 9.09 -8.63 -3.74
CA CYS A 86 10.03 -8.52 -2.63
C CYS A 86 9.51 -7.62 -1.50
N ALA A 87 10.01 -7.87 -0.29
CA ALA A 87 9.76 -6.99 0.85
C ALA A 87 10.56 -5.69 0.76
N GLY A 88 11.57 -5.63 -0.11
CA GLY A 88 12.40 -4.45 -0.28
C GLY A 88 13.62 -4.71 -1.14
N GLY A 89 14.48 -3.70 -1.25
CA GLY A 89 15.75 -3.75 -1.96
C GLY A 89 16.19 -2.36 -2.43
N PRO A 90 17.32 -2.27 -3.13
CA PRO A 90 17.74 -1.04 -3.81
C PRO A 90 16.63 -0.53 -4.73
N ARG A 91 16.33 0.77 -4.68
CA ARG A 91 15.27 1.42 -5.46
C ARG A 91 15.38 1.12 -6.96
N GLU A 92 16.58 0.98 -7.50
CA GLU A 92 16.84 0.63 -8.90
C GLU A 92 16.34 -0.76 -9.33
N LEU A 93 16.15 -1.68 -8.38
CA LEU A 93 15.64 -3.02 -8.65
C LEU A 93 14.12 -3.13 -8.56
N LEU A 94 13.45 -2.07 -8.15
CA LEU A 94 12.02 -2.07 -7.88
C LEU A 94 11.25 -1.42 -9.03
N ASP A 95 10.16 -2.06 -9.42
CA ASP A 95 9.30 -1.62 -10.49
C ASP A 95 8.28 -0.59 -9.99
N PHE A 96 8.63 0.68 -10.11
CA PHE A 96 7.74 1.82 -9.96
C PHE A 96 7.02 2.20 -11.27
N SER A 97 7.22 1.43 -12.35
CA SER A 97 6.63 1.68 -13.66
C SER A 97 5.19 1.19 -13.79
N ALA A 98 4.67 0.43 -12.81
CA ALA A 98 3.23 0.24 -12.63
C ALA A 98 2.59 1.63 -12.50
N SER A 99 2.09 2.15 -13.64
CA SER A 99 1.94 3.57 -13.82
C SER A 99 0.60 4.04 -13.25
N HIS A 100 0.60 5.26 -12.70
CA HIS A 100 -0.64 5.99 -12.42
C HIS A 100 -1.56 6.05 -13.64
N GLU A 101 -0.99 6.06 -14.85
CA GLU A 101 -1.73 6.08 -16.11
C GLU A 101 -2.45 4.75 -16.36
N GLU A 102 -1.77 3.61 -16.16
CA GLU A 102 -2.42 2.30 -16.30
C GLU A 102 -3.48 2.09 -15.22
N ALA A 103 -3.19 2.45 -13.95
CA ALA A 103 -4.16 2.38 -12.87
C ALA A 103 -5.41 3.22 -13.19
N ARG A 104 -5.20 4.44 -13.71
CA ARG A 104 -6.26 5.34 -14.17
C ARG A 104 -7.07 4.71 -15.30
N ARG A 105 -6.41 4.18 -16.33
CA ARG A 105 -7.05 3.51 -17.46
C ARG A 105 -7.91 2.32 -17.01
N LEU A 106 -7.41 1.49 -16.11
CA LEU A 106 -8.13 0.34 -15.57
C LEU A 106 -9.33 0.80 -14.72
N ALA A 107 -9.16 1.84 -13.90
CA ALA A 107 -10.26 2.43 -13.13
C ALA A 107 -11.34 3.04 -14.03
N GLU A 108 -10.96 3.81 -15.04
CA GLU A 108 -11.90 4.37 -16.03
C GLU A 108 -12.67 3.27 -16.75
N ALA A 109 -11.98 2.19 -17.14
CA ALA A 109 -12.62 1.04 -17.77
C ALA A 109 -13.60 0.32 -16.83
N ALA A 110 -13.26 0.18 -15.55
CA ALA A 110 -14.15 -0.39 -14.54
C ALA A 110 -15.39 0.48 -14.32
N TRP A 111 -15.21 1.79 -14.13
CA TRP A 111 -16.32 2.72 -13.95
C TRP A 111 -17.27 2.70 -15.16
N ARG A 112 -16.72 2.78 -16.37
CA ARG A 112 -17.51 2.71 -17.61
C ARG A 112 -18.28 1.40 -17.68
N ARG A 113 -17.62 0.27 -17.39
CA ARG A 113 -18.26 -1.04 -17.50
C ARG A 113 -19.39 -1.24 -16.51
N TRP A 114 -19.27 -0.70 -15.29
CA TRP A 114 -20.38 -0.69 -14.33
C TRP A 114 -21.61 -0.01 -14.92
N HIS A 115 -21.46 1.19 -15.47
CA HIS A 115 -22.58 1.96 -16.01
C HIS A 115 -23.19 1.35 -17.29
N GLU A 116 -22.38 0.71 -18.14
CA GLU A 116 -22.88 -0.09 -19.26
C GLU A 116 -23.76 -1.26 -18.77
N LEU A 117 -23.26 -2.05 -17.81
CA LEU A 117 -24.00 -3.17 -17.24
C LEU A 117 -25.27 -2.72 -16.51
N ALA A 118 -25.23 -1.59 -15.81
CA ALA A 118 -26.37 -1.04 -15.09
C ALA A 118 -27.49 -0.56 -16.03
N ALA A 119 -27.18 -0.27 -17.31
CA ALA A 119 -28.18 0.04 -18.32
C ALA A 119 -28.83 -1.23 -18.92
N GLU A 120 -28.15 -2.38 -18.86
CA GLU A 120 -28.57 -3.64 -19.47
C GLU A 120 -29.25 -4.61 -18.49
N LEU A 121 -28.89 -4.54 -17.21
CA LEU A 121 -29.27 -5.52 -16.18
C LEU A 121 -30.23 -4.93 -15.14
N PRO A 122 -31.01 -5.77 -14.43
CA PRO A 122 -31.82 -5.29 -13.31
C PRO A 122 -30.98 -4.54 -12.28
N PRO A 123 -31.51 -3.44 -11.69
CA PRO A 123 -30.78 -2.65 -10.70
C PRO A 123 -30.45 -3.50 -9.48
N ALA A 124 -29.24 -3.33 -8.95
CA ALA A 124 -28.82 -3.98 -7.72
C ALA A 124 -29.09 -3.08 -6.50
N SER A 125 -29.47 -3.71 -5.39
CA SER A 125 -29.54 -3.09 -4.08
C SER A 125 -28.16 -3.10 -3.42
N PRO A 126 -27.78 -2.02 -2.70
CA PRO A 126 -26.56 -1.98 -1.90
C PRO A 126 -26.46 -3.12 -0.89
N TRP A 127 -25.24 -3.40 -0.45
CA TRP A 127 -24.96 -4.29 0.65
C TRP A 127 -25.59 -3.78 1.94
N PHE A 128 -26.44 -4.59 2.57
CA PHE A 128 -26.97 -4.34 3.90
C PHE A 128 -26.71 -5.57 4.77
N GLY A 129 -25.84 -5.44 5.77
CA GLY A 129 -25.53 -6.54 6.68
C GLY A 129 -26.73 -6.90 7.55
N THR A 130 -27.18 -8.15 7.48
CA THR A 130 -28.20 -8.73 8.38
C THR A 130 -27.55 -9.80 9.29
N TYR A 131 -28.33 -10.37 10.21
CA TYR A 131 -27.84 -11.29 11.26
C TYR A 131 -27.18 -12.59 10.72
N ASP A 132 -27.47 -12.99 9.48
CA ASP A 132 -26.74 -14.07 8.78
C ASP A 132 -25.87 -13.48 7.66
N ARG A 133 -24.60 -13.24 8.00
CA ARG A 133 -23.65 -12.54 7.13
C ARG A 133 -23.26 -13.35 5.90
N GLU A 134 -23.25 -14.68 5.99
CA GLU A 134 -22.83 -15.54 4.89
C GLU A 134 -23.93 -15.63 3.83
N GLN A 135 -25.17 -15.90 4.25
CA GLN A 135 -26.31 -15.93 3.33
C GLN A 135 -26.54 -14.56 2.68
N ALA A 136 -26.48 -13.47 3.46
CA ALA A 136 -26.58 -12.11 2.91
C ALA A 136 -25.52 -11.87 1.83
N SER A 137 -24.27 -12.31 2.07
CA SER A 137 -23.13 -12.18 1.13
C SER A 137 -23.39 -12.93 -0.17
N ALA A 138 -23.87 -14.16 -0.06
CA ALA A 138 -24.24 -14.97 -1.22
C ALA A 138 -25.37 -14.31 -2.03
N ASP A 139 -26.44 -13.86 -1.38
CA ASP A 139 -27.58 -13.22 -2.04
C ASP A 139 -27.19 -11.92 -2.73
N TYR A 140 -26.39 -11.09 -2.06
CA TYR A 140 -25.88 -9.85 -2.62
C TYR A 140 -25.01 -10.09 -3.87
N ARG A 141 -24.08 -11.05 -3.80
CA ARG A 141 -23.20 -11.43 -4.92
C ARG A 141 -23.96 -12.15 -6.04
N ALA A 142 -25.14 -12.70 -5.76
CA ALA A 142 -26.01 -13.33 -6.76
C ALA A 142 -26.79 -12.30 -7.61
N GLN A 143 -26.86 -11.02 -7.20
CA GLN A 143 -27.52 -9.98 -7.98
C GLN A 143 -26.90 -9.86 -9.38
N PRO A 144 -27.68 -9.85 -10.48
CA PRO A 144 -27.15 -9.94 -11.84
C PRO A 144 -26.09 -8.89 -12.17
N LEU A 145 -26.34 -7.62 -11.80
CA LEU A 145 -25.41 -6.51 -12.02
C LEU A 145 -24.09 -6.70 -11.26
N VAL A 146 -24.17 -7.02 -9.96
CA VAL A 146 -22.98 -7.24 -9.11
C VAL A 146 -22.15 -8.42 -9.64
N LYS A 147 -22.81 -9.54 -9.94
CA LYS A 147 -22.17 -10.75 -10.47
C LYS A 147 -21.45 -10.49 -11.80
N ALA A 148 -22.11 -9.79 -12.73
CA ALA A 148 -21.52 -9.48 -14.04
C ALA A 148 -20.33 -8.52 -13.92
N PHE A 149 -20.42 -7.54 -13.03
CA PHE A 149 -19.34 -6.61 -12.78
C PHE A 149 -18.14 -7.27 -12.10
N ASP A 150 -18.36 -8.08 -11.07
CA ASP A 150 -17.30 -8.85 -10.40
C ASP A 150 -16.57 -9.76 -11.39
N ALA A 151 -17.31 -10.42 -12.29
CA ALA A 151 -16.73 -11.26 -13.34
C ALA A 151 -15.82 -10.43 -14.28
N TYR A 152 -16.24 -9.24 -14.69
CA TYR A 152 -15.42 -8.34 -15.52
C TYR A 152 -14.16 -7.88 -14.78
N VAL A 153 -14.31 -7.38 -13.55
CA VAL A 153 -13.18 -6.92 -12.73
C VAL A 153 -12.16 -8.04 -12.49
N GLY A 154 -12.64 -9.29 -12.36
CA GLY A 154 -11.78 -10.48 -12.26
C GLY A 154 -10.92 -10.76 -13.50
N THR A 155 -11.21 -10.15 -14.65
CA THR A 155 -10.39 -10.28 -15.87
C THR A 155 -9.31 -9.21 -16.01
N LEU A 156 -9.33 -8.18 -15.17
CA LEU A 156 -8.37 -7.07 -15.26
C LEU A 156 -7.01 -7.47 -14.65
N PRO A 157 -5.88 -7.06 -15.26
CA PRO A 157 -4.54 -7.40 -14.78
C PRO A 157 -4.18 -6.58 -13.54
N LYS A 158 -4.67 -7.02 -12.38
CA LYS A 158 -4.60 -6.26 -11.13
C LYS A 158 -3.54 -6.77 -10.14
N GLU A 159 -2.81 -7.82 -10.49
CA GLU A 159 -1.84 -8.50 -9.64
C GLU A 159 -0.70 -7.55 -9.24
N ARG A 160 -0.34 -6.63 -10.14
CA ARG A 160 0.71 -5.62 -9.95
C ARG A 160 0.30 -4.43 -9.08
N TYR A 161 -0.95 -4.37 -8.60
CA TYR A 161 -1.43 -3.34 -7.67
C TYR A 161 -1.74 -3.86 -6.26
N ARG A 162 -1.94 -2.93 -5.32
CA ARG A 162 -2.37 -3.26 -3.95
C ARG A 162 -3.68 -4.04 -3.98
N TYR A 163 -3.87 -4.95 -3.02
CA TYR A 163 -5.03 -5.85 -2.99
C TYR A 163 -6.42 -5.18 -3.01
N TRP A 164 -6.51 -3.91 -2.58
CA TRP A 164 -7.74 -3.12 -2.64
C TRP A 164 -8.02 -2.48 -4.00
N PHE A 165 -7.04 -2.45 -4.91
CA PHE A 165 -7.22 -1.85 -6.23
C PHE A 165 -8.28 -2.62 -7.03
N LEU A 166 -9.37 -1.92 -7.39
CA LEU A 166 -10.55 -2.50 -8.03
C LEU A 166 -11.10 -3.72 -7.27
N THR A 167 -11.03 -3.68 -5.94
CA THR A 167 -11.69 -4.65 -5.07
C THR A 167 -12.71 -3.88 -4.25
N PHE A 168 -13.99 -4.17 -4.49
CA PHE A 168 -15.10 -3.42 -3.92
C PHE A 168 -15.78 -4.19 -2.80
N LEU A 169 -16.10 -3.49 -1.71
CA LEU A 169 -17.00 -4.02 -0.69
C LEU A 169 -18.44 -3.96 -1.21
N ASP A 170 -18.80 -2.84 -1.86
CA ASP A 170 -20.12 -2.64 -2.45
C ASP A 170 -19.99 -1.80 -3.73
N PRO A 171 -19.87 -2.42 -4.93
CA PRO A 171 -19.76 -1.65 -6.17
C PRO A 171 -21.02 -0.82 -6.50
N VAL A 172 -22.19 -1.11 -5.89
CA VAL A 172 -23.38 -0.26 -6.04
C VAL A 172 -23.13 1.12 -5.43
N VAL A 173 -22.46 1.17 -4.29
CA VAL A 173 -22.08 2.40 -3.61
C VAL A 173 -20.77 2.95 -4.16
N ASP A 174 -19.72 2.13 -4.17
CA ASP A 174 -18.35 2.53 -4.47
C ASP A 174 -18.21 3.04 -5.91
N VAL A 175 -18.90 2.40 -6.87
CA VAL A 175 -18.86 2.77 -8.29
C VAL A 175 -20.14 3.51 -8.68
N GLY A 176 -21.30 2.88 -8.43
CA GLY A 176 -22.58 3.33 -8.99
C GLY A 176 -23.11 4.66 -8.48
N ARG A 177 -22.64 5.12 -7.31
CA ARG A 177 -23.02 6.42 -6.73
C ARG A 177 -21.90 7.46 -6.78
N THR A 178 -20.77 7.12 -7.38
CA THR A 178 -19.57 7.97 -7.39
C THR A 178 -19.36 8.53 -8.79
N GLU A 179 -19.09 9.84 -8.86
CA GLU A 179 -18.68 10.48 -10.12
C GLU A 179 -17.37 9.88 -10.64
N ARG A 180 -17.23 9.80 -11.96
CA ARG A 180 -16.08 9.15 -12.63
C ARG A 180 -14.73 9.66 -12.10
N GLU A 181 -14.53 10.96 -12.06
CA GLU A 181 -13.23 11.54 -11.66
C GLU A 181 -12.90 11.24 -10.18
N THR A 182 -13.90 11.31 -9.31
CA THR A 182 -13.76 10.95 -7.89
C THR A 182 -13.40 9.47 -7.74
N PHE A 183 -14.11 8.59 -8.44
CA PHE A 183 -13.83 7.15 -8.43
C PHE A 183 -12.41 6.85 -8.93
N VAL A 184 -12.04 7.42 -10.08
CA VAL A 184 -10.73 7.21 -10.70
C VAL A 184 -9.61 7.73 -9.79
N GLY A 185 -9.76 8.93 -9.21
CA GLY A 185 -8.80 9.49 -8.27
C GLY A 185 -8.59 8.59 -7.04
N GLN A 186 -9.69 8.08 -6.46
CA GLN A 186 -9.62 7.15 -5.33
C GLN A 186 -8.92 5.84 -5.69
N GLN A 187 -9.20 5.28 -6.87
CA GLN A 187 -8.58 4.03 -7.32
C GLN A 187 -7.10 4.22 -7.65
N VAL A 188 -6.70 5.32 -8.29
CA VAL A 188 -5.29 5.66 -8.53
C VAL A 188 -4.54 5.82 -7.20
N SER A 189 -5.11 6.56 -6.25
CA SER A 189 -4.55 6.71 -4.90
C SER A 189 -4.47 5.37 -4.14
N SER A 190 -5.38 4.43 -4.42
CA SER A 190 -5.40 3.09 -3.82
C SER A 190 -4.54 2.07 -4.55
N SER A 191 -4.15 2.36 -5.80
CA SER A 191 -3.25 1.53 -6.61
C SER A 191 -1.83 1.54 -6.07
N LEU A 192 -1.44 2.66 -5.44
CA LEU A 192 -0.16 2.84 -4.79
C LEU A 192 -0.05 1.96 -3.54
N ARG A 193 0.97 1.09 -3.54
CA ARG A 193 1.17 0.08 -2.49
C ARG A 193 1.61 0.71 -1.17
N THR A 194 2.43 1.77 -1.21
CA THR A 194 2.92 2.44 -0.03
C THR A 194 2.34 3.84 0.12
N ARG A 195 1.55 4.05 1.18
CA ARG A 195 1.04 5.36 1.57
C ARG A 195 1.78 5.98 2.75
N ASN A 196 2.54 5.16 3.46
CA ASN A 196 3.30 5.57 4.63
C ASN A 196 4.79 5.42 4.34
N VAL A 197 5.58 6.43 4.65
CA VAL A 197 7.02 6.40 4.44
C VAL A 197 7.76 6.96 5.64
N LEU A 198 8.83 6.27 6.04
CA LEU A 198 9.86 6.80 6.90
C LEU A 198 11.02 7.20 5.99
N THR A 199 11.21 8.50 5.82
CA THR A 199 12.21 9.09 4.92
C THR A 199 13.64 8.90 5.44
N LEU A 200 14.62 9.07 4.57
CA LEU A 200 16.05 9.05 4.94
C LEU A 200 16.42 10.06 6.04
N ASN A 201 15.66 11.16 6.15
CA ASN A 201 15.89 12.21 7.13
C ASN A 201 15.06 12.04 8.41
N GLY A 202 14.45 10.87 8.64
CA GLY A 202 13.74 10.57 9.89
C GLY A 202 12.34 11.18 10.01
N TRP A 203 11.72 11.57 8.89
CA TRP A 203 10.29 11.93 8.86
C TRP A 203 9.41 10.71 8.63
N TRP A 204 8.48 10.50 9.54
CA TRP A 204 7.38 9.54 9.45
C TRP A 204 6.15 10.21 8.85
N TYR A 205 5.71 9.73 7.70
CA TYR A 205 4.50 10.19 7.03
C TYR A 205 3.48 9.06 6.97
N GLU A 206 2.26 9.33 7.44
CA GLU A 206 1.10 8.46 7.24
C GLU A 206 0.07 9.12 6.32
N ASP A 207 -0.59 8.34 5.46
CA ASP A 207 -1.78 8.63 4.64
C ASP A 207 -2.23 10.11 4.57
N GLY A 208 -1.43 10.98 3.94
CA GLY A 208 -1.74 12.41 3.75
C GLY A 208 -1.60 13.33 4.99
N GLY A 209 -1.09 12.84 6.12
CA GLY A 209 -0.85 13.62 7.34
C GLY A 209 0.32 14.63 7.23
N PRO A 210 0.53 15.52 8.21
CA PRO A 210 1.58 16.55 8.15
C PRO A 210 3.02 15.98 8.24
N GLY A 211 3.18 14.74 8.68
CA GLY A 211 4.47 14.12 8.94
C GLY A 211 5.02 14.49 10.32
N ILE A 212 5.74 13.56 10.93
CA ILE A 212 6.32 13.71 12.27
C ILE A 212 7.80 13.34 12.18
N HIS A 213 8.68 14.21 12.70
CA HIS A 213 10.12 13.96 12.68
C HIS A 213 10.57 13.31 13.99
N GLY A 214 11.38 12.26 13.92
CA GLY A 214 11.77 11.47 15.10
C GLY A 214 12.51 12.27 16.19
N GLU A 215 13.25 13.32 15.82
CA GLU A 215 13.92 14.19 16.81
C GLU A 215 13.01 15.29 17.41
N CYS A 216 11.78 15.44 16.95
CA CYS A 216 10.85 16.44 17.46
C CYS A 216 9.99 15.87 18.60
N ASN A 217 9.44 16.72 19.47
CA ASN A 217 8.52 16.29 20.53
C ASN A 217 7.06 16.20 20.05
N GLY A 218 6.81 16.56 18.80
CA GLY A 218 5.49 16.54 18.17
C GLY A 218 5.50 17.43 16.92
N PRO A 219 4.56 17.22 15.98
CA PRO A 219 4.45 18.00 14.74
C PRO A 219 4.25 19.50 15.02
N ALA A 220 3.47 19.86 16.06
CA ALA A 220 3.16 21.25 16.37
C ALA A 220 4.36 22.07 16.88
N THR A 221 5.37 21.40 17.44
CA THR A 221 6.55 22.05 18.05
C THR A 221 7.83 21.80 17.27
N CYS A 222 7.74 21.10 16.14
CA CYS A 222 8.91 20.71 15.36
C CYS A 222 9.50 21.93 14.62
N PRO A 223 10.75 22.34 14.91
CA PRO A 223 11.37 23.47 14.20
C PRO A 223 11.80 23.11 12.77
N ARG A 224 11.79 21.82 12.43
CA ARG A 224 12.16 21.31 11.11
C ARG A 224 10.97 21.44 10.16
N LYS A 225 11.26 21.78 8.90
CA LYS A 225 10.23 21.84 7.85
C LYS A 225 9.98 20.44 7.29
N PRO A 226 8.71 20.01 7.14
CA PRO A 226 8.38 18.75 6.48
C PRO A 226 9.07 18.64 5.11
N GLU A 227 9.67 17.49 4.84
CA GLU A 227 10.32 17.16 3.57
C GLU A 227 9.30 17.00 2.44
N LEU A 228 8.13 16.45 2.75
CA LEU A 228 7.06 16.22 1.78
C LEU A 228 5.89 17.19 1.99
N PRO A 229 5.26 17.72 0.92
CA PRO A 229 4.04 18.55 1.02
C PRO A 229 2.89 17.78 1.66
N ALA A 230 1.81 18.37 2.16
CA ALA A 230 0.73 17.62 2.84
C ALA A 230 -0.20 16.80 1.90
N GLU A 231 0.13 16.65 0.63
CA GLU A 231 -0.78 16.10 -0.40
C GLU A 231 -0.61 14.59 -0.60
N GLN A 232 -1.70 13.90 -0.97
CA GLN A 232 -1.74 12.42 -1.06
C GLN A 232 -0.75 11.80 -2.07
N GLU A 233 -0.40 12.48 -3.16
CA GLU A 233 0.47 11.92 -4.22
C GLU A 233 1.99 12.01 -3.90
N ARG A 234 2.37 12.59 -2.77
CA ARG A 234 3.77 12.92 -2.44
C ARG A 234 4.69 11.72 -2.23
N VAL A 235 4.18 10.61 -1.71
CA VAL A 235 5.03 9.48 -1.25
C VAL A 235 5.58 8.71 -2.44
N ASP A 236 4.75 8.43 -3.45
CA ASP A 236 5.20 7.77 -4.68
C ASP A 236 6.19 8.63 -5.46
N GLY A 237 5.92 9.95 -5.58
CA GLY A 237 6.86 10.90 -6.18
C GLY A 237 8.21 10.92 -5.45
N TYR A 238 8.19 10.92 -4.11
CA TYR A 238 9.39 10.83 -3.30
C TYR A 238 10.17 9.53 -3.55
N LEU A 239 9.52 8.37 -3.42
CA LEU A 239 10.16 7.06 -3.58
C LEU A 239 10.80 6.89 -4.97
N ARG A 240 10.14 7.40 -6.03
CA ARG A 240 10.69 7.40 -7.39
C ARG A 240 11.89 8.32 -7.57
N GLY A 241 11.92 9.44 -6.83
CA GLY A 241 12.99 10.45 -6.88
C GLY A 241 14.23 10.08 -6.07
N LEU A 242 14.20 9.02 -5.26
CA LEU A 242 15.33 8.57 -4.46
C LEU A 242 16.50 8.08 -5.35
N PRO A 243 17.76 8.16 -4.86
CA PRO A 243 18.89 7.51 -5.49
C PRO A 243 18.67 6.00 -5.72
N GLY A 244 19.23 5.46 -6.80
CA GLY A 244 19.04 4.06 -7.21
C GLY A 244 19.48 3.04 -6.17
N ASP A 245 20.51 3.37 -5.39
CA ASP A 245 21.08 2.54 -4.32
C ASP A 245 20.35 2.68 -2.98
N THR A 246 19.37 3.60 -2.86
CA THR A 246 18.58 3.74 -1.63
C THR A 246 17.81 2.46 -1.37
N LEU A 247 17.96 1.93 -0.16
CA LEU A 247 17.26 0.72 0.25
C LEU A 247 15.85 1.08 0.70
N LEU A 248 14.86 0.45 0.09
CA LEU A 248 13.46 0.57 0.46
C LEU A 248 13.03 -0.73 1.11
N VAL A 249 12.52 -0.67 2.33
CA VAL A 249 12.08 -1.87 3.06
C VAL A 249 10.67 -1.68 3.56
N ASN A 250 9.78 -2.60 3.19
CA ASN A 250 8.41 -2.60 3.66
C ASN A 250 8.32 -3.34 5.00
N VAL A 251 7.80 -2.63 5.99
CA VAL A 251 7.71 -3.07 7.38
C VAL A 251 6.25 -3.07 7.80
N LYS A 252 5.85 -4.13 8.51
CA LYS A 252 4.57 -4.17 9.24
C LYS A 252 4.84 -3.82 10.69
N CYS A 253 4.16 -2.80 11.19
CA CYS A 253 4.18 -2.45 12.60
C CYS A 253 2.92 -2.99 13.29
N HIS A 254 3.08 -3.50 14.50
CA HIS A 254 2.01 -3.77 15.45
C HIS A 254 1.81 -2.53 16.34
N VAL A 255 0.57 -2.34 16.78
CA VAL A 255 0.07 -1.22 17.60
C VAL A 255 -0.89 -1.80 18.61
#